data_AF-J9D2F9-F1
#
_entry.id   AF-J9D2F9-F1
#
_cell.length_a   1.000
_cell.length_b   1.000
_cell.length_c   1.000
_cell.angle_alpha   90.00
_cell.angle_beta   90.00
_cell.angle_gamma   90.00
#
_symmetry.space_group_name_H-M   'P 1'
#
loop_
_entity.id
_entity.type
_entity.pdbx_description
1 polymer ?
#
loop_
_entity_poly.entity_id
_entity_poly.type
_entity_poly.pdbx_seq_one_letter_code
_entity_poly.pdbx_strand_id
1 'polypeptide(L)'
;MTLHFSDIGHDIAVHDLTYENAQARERTQILMDIAGQMVGFVVGTGDLSELALGWATYNGDHMSMYGVNASIPKTLVRHLVRWAARNMADEASRLTLLDIVDTPISPELIPADEDGNISQVTEDLVGPYELHDFFLYYVLRYGFTPQKIYYLACKAFDGTGNGTAYTEETIRKWLHTFYRRFFAQQFKRSCMPDGPKVGSCSLSPRGDWCMPSDASATAWLQSLEVENEG
;
A
#
# COMPACT_ATOMS: atom_id res chain seq x y z
N MET A 1 -20.21 -8.85 12.01
CA MET A 1 -20.07 -7.38 11.87
C MET A 1 -20.94 -6.57 12.83
N THR A 2 -22.29 -6.60 12.77
CA THR A 2 -23.14 -5.82 13.71
C THR A 2 -22.92 -6.20 15.17
N LEU A 3 -22.73 -7.49 15.46
CA LEU A 3 -22.37 -7.97 16.80
C LEU A 3 -21.00 -7.43 17.24
N HIS A 4 -19.97 -7.52 16.39
CA HIS A 4 -18.63 -7.03 16.70
C HIS A 4 -18.63 -5.54 17.09
N PHE A 5 -19.37 -4.71 16.35
CA PHE A 5 -19.54 -3.29 16.70
C PHE A 5 -20.25 -3.09 18.03
N SER A 6 -21.32 -3.86 18.30
CA SER A 6 -22.01 -3.84 19.58
C SER A 6 -21.06 -4.21 20.73
N ASP A 7 -20.20 -5.21 20.55
CA ASP A 7 -19.30 -5.71 21.59
C ASP A 7 -18.24 -4.67 21.98
N ILE A 8 -17.83 -3.81 21.05
CA ILE A 8 -16.88 -2.72 21.30
C ILE A 8 -17.58 -1.37 21.61
N GLY A 9 -18.91 -1.33 21.60
CA GLY A 9 -19.69 -0.11 21.83
C GLY A 9 -19.54 0.93 20.73
N HIS A 10 -19.23 0.53 19.50
CA HIS A 10 -19.06 1.44 18.34
C HIS A 10 -20.38 1.57 17.58
N ASP A 11 -20.81 2.81 17.34
CA ASP A 11 -21.98 3.08 16.52
C ASP A 11 -21.68 2.83 15.05
N ILE A 12 -22.46 1.95 14.40
CA ILE A 12 -22.28 1.57 13.00
C ILE A 12 -22.45 2.76 12.04
N ALA A 13 -23.19 3.81 12.44
CA ALA A 13 -23.36 5.01 11.62
C ALA A 13 -22.12 5.93 11.63
N VAL A 14 -21.16 5.68 12.53
CA VAL A 14 -19.92 6.47 12.62
C VAL A 14 -18.83 5.79 11.79
N HIS A 15 -18.64 6.26 10.56
CA HIS A 15 -17.66 5.73 9.60
C HIS A 15 -16.24 6.31 9.80
N ASP A 16 -15.67 6.11 10.99
CA ASP A 16 -14.30 6.54 11.31
C ASP A 16 -13.26 5.41 11.10
N LEU A 17 -12.01 5.68 11.49
CA LEU A 17 -10.93 4.69 11.44
C LEU A 17 -11.23 3.42 12.27
N THR A 18 -12.03 3.53 13.32
CA THR A 18 -12.45 2.37 14.13
C THR A 18 -13.41 1.51 13.32
N TYR A 19 -14.37 2.13 12.63
CA TYR A 19 -15.29 1.45 11.73
C TYR A 19 -14.55 0.64 10.65
N GLU A 20 -13.63 1.26 9.92
CA GLU A 20 -12.86 0.58 8.87
C GLU A 20 -12.00 -0.57 9.43
N ASN A 21 -11.23 -0.32 10.50
CA ASN A 21 -10.35 -1.33 11.09
C ASN A 21 -11.11 -2.52 11.67
N ALA A 22 -12.25 -2.28 12.32
CA ALA A 22 -13.09 -3.33 12.89
C ALA A 22 -13.59 -4.28 11.80
N GLN A 23 -14.03 -3.75 10.66
CA GLN A 23 -14.43 -4.59 9.53
C GLN A 23 -13.24 -5.38 8.95
N ALA A 24 -12.06 -4.76 8.81
CA ALA A 24 -10.88 -5.46 8.30
C ALA A 24 -10.45 -6.62 9.20
N ARG A 25 -10.49 -6.43 10.53
CA ARG A 25 -10.16 -7.47 11.51
C ARG A 25 -11.19 -8.60 11.51
N GLU A 26 -12.48 -8.27 11.47
CA GLU A 26 -13.56 -9.26 11.40
C GLU A 26 -13.40 -10.16 10.16
N ARG A 27 -13.09 -9.59 8.98
CA ARG A 27 -12.85 -10.37 7.75
C ARG A 27 -11.69 -11.35 7.93
N THR A 28 -10.56 -10.89 8.47
CA THR A 28 -9.40 -11.76 8.70
C THR A 28 -9.71 -12.86 9.72
N GLN A 29 -10.42 -12.55 10.81
CA GLN A 29 -10.82 -13.54 11.80
C GLN A 29 -11.63 -14.67 11.14
N ILE A 30 -12.67 -14.33 10.37
CA ILE A 30 -13.51 -15.32 9.69
C ILE A 30 -12.67 -16.16 8.71
N LEU A 31 -11.80 -15.54 7.91
CA LEU A 31 -10.96 -16.24 6.95
C LEU A 31 -10.00 -17.23 7.64
N MET A 32 -9.42 -16.84 8.78
CA MET A 32 -8.53 -17.69 9.56
C MET A 32 -9.28 -18.90 10.17
N ASP A 33 -10.48 -18.68 10.70
CA ASP A 33 -11.30 -19.74 11.28
C ASP A 33 -11.76 -20.74 10.20
N ILE A 34 -12.19 -20.24 9.03
CA ILE A 34 -12.57 -21.09 7.89
C ILE A 34 -11.35 -21.87 7.37
N ALA A 35 -10.18 -21.24 7.27
CA ALA A 35 -8.95 -21.94 6.91
C ALA A 35 -8.64 -23.07 7.90
N GLY A 36 -8.82 -22.83 9.20
CA GLY A 36 -8.70 -23.88 10.23
C GLY A 36 -9.68 -25.04 10.01
N GLN A 37 -10.96 -24.76 9.75
CA GLN A 37 -11.98 -25.78 9.48
C GLN A 37 -11.68 -26.61 8.23
N MET A 38 -11.18 -25.96 7.18
CA MET A 38 -10.86 -26.59 5.90
C MET A 38 -9.48 -27.24 5.85
N VAL A 39 -8.67 -27.10 6.91
CA VAL A 39 -7.24 -27.47 6.89
C VAL A 39 -6.52 -26.78 5.72
N GLY A 40 -6.87 -25.51 5.50
CA GLY A 40 -6.41 -24.66 4.39
C GLY A 40 -5.48 -23.54 4.84
N PHE A 41 -5.19 -22.64 3.90
CA PHE A 41 -4.31 -21.48 4.09
C PHE A 41 -5.04 -20.19 3.70
N VAL A 42 -4.91 -19.16 4.53
CA VAL A 42 -5.26 -17.80 4.10
C VAL A 42 -4.11 -17.26 3.26
N VAL A 43 -4.40 -16.90 2.01
CA VAL A 43 -3.44 -16.27 1.09
C VAL A 43 -3.56 -14.77 1.22
N GLY A 44 -2.46 -14.11 1.61
CA GLY A 44 -2.39 -12.66 1.75
C GLY A 44 -2.18 -11.98 0.40
N THR A 45 -2.94 -10.92 0.17
CA THR A 45 -2.96 -10.16 -1.10
C THR A 45 -2.24 -8.83 -1.02
N GLY A 46 -1.83 -8.39 0.18
CA GLY A 46 -1.15 -7.12 0.41
C GLY A 46 0.16 -7.01 -0.37
N ASP A 47 0.37 -5.84 -0.98
CA ASP A 47 1.48 -5.59 -1.88
C ASP A 47 2.63 -4.78 -1.23
N LEU A 48 3.76 -4.67 -1.93
CA LEU A 48 4.97 -4.03 -1.40
C LEU A 48 4.74 -2.55 -1.06
N SER A 49 3.91 -1.86 -1.83
CA SER A 49 3.64 -0.42 -1.67
C SER A 49 2.75 -0.18 -0.45
N GLU A 50 1.74 -1.04 -0.25
CA GLU A 50 0.90 -1.05 0.96
C GLU A 50 1.74 -1.33 2.21
N LEU A 51 2.65 -2.30 2.15
CA LEU A 51 3.59 -2.61 3.23
C LEU A 51 4.53 -1.43 3.52
N ALA A 52 5.02 -0.73 2.50
CA ALA A 52 5.90 0.43 2.65
C ALA A 52 5.18 1.58 3.38
N LEU A 53 3.97 1.90 2.95
CA LEU A 53 3.18 3.01 3.48
C LEU A 53 2.36 2.63 4.73
N GLY A 54 2.39 1.36 5.12
CA GLY A 54 1.53 0.79 6.16
C GLY A 54 0.05 0.99 5.87
N TRP A 55 -0.34 0.92 4.60
CA TRP A 55 -1.71 1.01 4.13
C TRP A 55 -2.41 -0.35 4.30
N ALA A 56 -2.56 -0.74 5.56
CA ALA A 56 -3.16 -2.00 5.96
C ALA A 56 -3.57 -1.92 7.43
N THR A 57 -4.58 -2.70 7.84
CA THR A 57 -4.97 -2.83 9.24
C THR A 57 -4.00 -3.77 9.96
N TYR A 58 -3.45 -3.32 11.09
CA TYR A 58 -2.63 -4.20 11.93
C TYR A 58 -3.48 -5.32 12.53
N ASN A 59 -3.04 -6.57 12.39
CA ASN A 59 -3.81 -7.79 12.67
C ASN A 59 -5.16 -7.86 11.94
N GLY A 60 -5.25 -7.22 10.77
CA GLY A 60 -6.37 -7.35 9.83
C GLY A 60 -5.87 -7.90 8.50
N ASP A 61 -6.08 -7.16 7.43
CA ASP A 61 -5.82 -7.56 6.04
C ASP A 61 -4.35 -7.90 5.72
N HIS A 62 -3.38 -7.37 6.49
CA HIS A 62 -1.97 -7.74 6.27
C HIS A 62 -1.59 -9.13 6.80
N MET A 63 -2.43 -9.75 7.64
CA MET A 63 -2.18 -11.07 8.21
C MET A 63 -2.70 -12.19 7.32
N SER A 64 -1.84 -13.18 7.11
CA SER A 64 -2.11 -14.38 6.32
C SER A 64 -1.10 -15.46 6.70
N MET A 65 -1.28 -16.68 6.19
CA MET A 65 -0.26 -17.70 6.30
C MET A 65 0.84 -17.51 5.24
N TYR A 66 0.53 -16.92 4.09
CA TYR A 66 1.50 -16.65 3.04
C TYR A 66 1.08 -15.46 2.15
N GLY A 67 1.92 -14.44 2.05
CA GLY A 67 1.71 -13.23 1.25
C GLY A 67 2.35 -13.33 -0.13
N VAL A 68 1.56 -13.68 -1.15
CA VAL A 68 2.07 -13.90 -2.51
C VAL A 68 2.52 -12.61 -3.20
N ASN A 69 1.95 -11.48 -2.81
CA ASN A 69 2.22 -10.16 -3.40
C ASN A 69 3.20 -9.32 -2.57
N ALA A 70 3.75 -9.85 -1.48
CA ALA A 70 4.49 -9.07 -0.47
C ALA A 70 5.73 -8.31 -1.00
N SER A 71 6.25 -8.68 -2.17
CA SER A 71 7.37 -7.99 -2.83
C SER A 71 7.02 -7.43 -4.21
N ILE A 72 5.74 -7.39 -4.58
CA ILE A 72 5.27 -6.81 -5.84
C ILE A 72 4.81 -5.37 -5.56
N PRO A 73 5.41 -4.33 -6.16
CA PRO A 73 4.91 -2.97 -6.02
C PRO A 73 3.57 -2.77 -6.76
N LYS A 74 2.72 -1.85 -6.29
CA LYS A 74 1.38 -1.57 -6.85
C LYS A 74 1.44 -1.24 -8.33
N THR A 75 2.44 -0.48 -8.75
CA THR A 75 2.70 -0.17 -10.15
C THR A 75 2.88 -1.44 -11.00
N LEU A 76 3.57 -2.46 -10.49
CA LEU A 76 3.78 -3.73 -11.18
C LEU A 76 2.54 -4.65 -11.16
N VAL A 77 1.72 -4.62 -10.11
CA VAL A 77 0.49 -5.44 -10.01
C VAL A 77 -0.38 -5.26 -11.26
N ARG A 78 -0.66 -4.02 -11.68
CA ARG A 78 -1.49 -3.74 -12.87
C ARG A 78 -0.89 -4.34 -14.14
N HIS A 79 0.43 -4.31 -14.29
CA HIS A 79 1.10 -4.91 -15.44
C HIS A 79 1.02 -6.44 -15.43
N LEU A 80 1.16 -7.08 -14.26
CA LEU A 80 1.04 -8.54 -14.12
C LEU A 80 -0.37 -9.03 -14.43
N VAL A 81 -1.40 -8.36 -13.90
CA VAL A 81 -2.80 -8.71 -14.17
C VAL A 81 -3.11 -8.55 -15.66
N ARG A 82 -2.70 -7.44 -16.28
CA ARG A 82 -2.89 -7.22 -17.72
C ARG A 82 -2.15 -8.26 -18.56
N TRP A 83 -0.96 -8.67 -18.15
CA TRP A 83 -0.21 -9.72 -18.83
C TRP A 83 -0.91 -11.07 -18.70
N ALA A 84 -1.36 -11.46 -17.51
CA ALA A 84 -2.09 -12.70 -17.28
C ALA A 84 -3.39 -12.74 -18.11
N ALA A 85 -4.15 -11.64 -18.13
CA ALA A 85 -5.37 -11.52 -18.92
C ALA A 85 -5.14 -11.78 -20.41
N ARG A 86 -4.03 -11.27 -20.96
CA ARG A 86 -3.74 -11.37 -22.41
C ARG A 86 -3.08 -12.68 -22.83
N ASN A 87 -2.40 -13.37 -21.91
CA ASN A 87 -1.52 -14.50 -22.26
C ASN A 87 -1.93 -15.84 -21.62
N MET A 88 -2.75 -15.82 -20.58
CA MET A 88 -3.07 -17.03 -19.79
C MET A 88 -4.57 -17.27 -19.63
N ALA A 89 -5.37 -16.20 -19.60
CA ALA A 89 -6.79 -16.28 -19.32
C ALA A 89 -7.61 -16.73 -20.54
N ASP A 90 -8.70 -17.45 -20.29
CA ASP A 90 -9.76 -17.64 -21.27
C ASP A 90 -10.49 -16.31 -21.56
N GLU A 91 -11.33 -16.28 -22.58
CA GLU A 91 -11.97 -15.04 -23.04
C GLU A 91 -12.84 -14.37 -21.97
N ALA A 92 -13.59 -15.14 -21.18
CA ALA A 92 -14.44 -14.56 -20.13
C ALA A 92 -13.58 -13.97 -19.02
N SER A 93 -12.60 -14.73 -18.52
CA SER A 93 -11.66 -14.28 -17.50
C SER A 93 -10.83 -13.07 -17.98
N ARG A 94 -10.43 -13.03 -19.25
CA ARG A 94 -9.70 -11.90 -19.84
C ARG A 94 -10.51 -10.60 -19.74
N LEU A 95 -11.79 -10.64 -20.12
CA LEU A 95 -12.65 -9.46 -20.05
C LEU A 95 -12.78 -8.96 -18.61
N THR A 96 -13.02 -9.87 -17.66
CA THR A 96 -13.10 -9.52 -16.23
C THR A 96 -11.80 -8.94 -15.68
N LEU A 97 -10.65 -9.55 -15.99
CA LEU A 97 -9.36 -9.06 -15.48
C LEU A 97 -8.99 -7.68 -16.06
N LEU A 98 -9.36 -7.40 -17.32
CA LEU A 98 -9.14 -6.09 -17.91
C LEU A 98 -10.06 -5.03 -17.29
N ASP A 99 -11.32 -5.37 -17.02
CA ASP A 99 -12.27 -4.52 -16.31
C ASP A 99 -11.77 -4.16 -14.89
N ILE A 100 -11.24 -5.15 -14.15
CA ILE A 100 -10.61 -4.92 -12.83
C ILE A 100 -9.41 -3.96 -12.95
N VAL A 101 -8.58 -4.10 -13.99
CA VAL A 101 -7.40 -3.24 -14.19
C VAL A 101 -7.78 -1.79 -14.50
N ASP A 102 -8.90 -1.60 -15.19
CA ASP A 102 -9.39 -0.28 -15.63
C ASP A 102 -10.25 0.39 -14.55
N THR A 103 -10.70 -0.35 -13.53
CA THR A 103 -11.45 0.18 -12.39
C THR A 103 -10.55 1.04 -11.47
N PRO A 104 -10.94 2.28 -11.15
CA PRO A 104 -10.19 3.12 -10.20
C PRO A 104 -10.09 2.49 -8.81
N ILE A 105 -8.96 2.66 -8.14
CA ILE A 105 -8.74 2.14 -6.78
C ILE A 105 -9.51 3.02 -5.79
N SER A 106 -10.43 2.43 -5.04
CA SER A 106 -11.26 3.12 -4.04
C SER A 106 -11.26 2.42 -2.67
N PRO A 107 -11.59 3.13 -1.57
CA PRO A 107 -11.83 2.52 -0.27
C PRO A 107 -13.17 1.77 -0.28
N GLU A 108 -13.10 0.44 -0.36
CA GLU A 108 -14.29 -0.43 -0.42
C GLU A 108 -15.05 -0.53 0.92
N LEU A 109 -14.49 0.01 2.02
CA LEU A 109 -15.02 -0.17 3.37
C LEU A 109 -16.07 0.86 3.78
N ILE A 110 -16.20 1.95 3.02
CA ILE A 110 -17.18 3.00 3.26
C ILE A 110 -18.33 2.81 2.25
N PRO A 111 -19.60 2.89 2.67
CA PRO A 111 -20.72 2.84 1.75
C PRO A 111 -20.57 3.90 0.66
N ALA A 112 -20.91 3.55 -0.58
CA ALA A 112 -21.12 4.53 -1.64
C ALA A 112 -22.21 5.52 -1.21
N ASP A 113 -22.19 6.73 -1.76
CA ASP A 113 -23.25 7.70 -1.51
C ASP A 113 -24.60 7.23 -2.08
N GLU A 114 -25.69 7.96 -1.79
CA GLU A 114 -27.05 7.60 -2.24
C GLU A 114 -27.17 7.48 -3.78
N ASP A 115 -26.24 8.09 -4.52
CA ASP A 115 -26.16 8.06 -5.97
C ASP A 115 -25.18 6.98 -6.50
N GLY A 116 -24.59 6.17 -5.61
CA GLY A 116 -23.64 5.11 -5.96
C GLY A 116 -22.25 5.60 -6.32
N ASN A 117 -21.94 6.88 -6.10
CA ASN A 117 -20.59 7.39 -6.31
C ASN A 117 -19.69 7.00 -5.14
N ILE A 118 -18.45 6.67 -5.51
CA ILE A 118 -17.39 6.40 -4.57
C ILE A 118 -16.98 7.73 -3.94
N SER A 119 -17.22 7.88 -2.64
CA SER A 119 -17.02 9.14 -1.91
C SER A 119 -15.55 9.53 -1.71
N GLN A 120 -14.60 8.61 -1.95
CA GLN A 120 -13.17 8.84 -1.71
C GLN A 120 -12.30 8.00 -2.63
N VAL A 121 -11.23 8.55 -3.21
CA VAL A 121 -10.21 7.77 -3.95
C VAL A 121 -9.04 7.53 -3.00
N THR A 122 -8.58 6.28 -2.84
CA THR A 122 -7.51 5.92 -1.90
C THR A 122 -6.22 6.70 -2.16
N GLU A 123 -5.93 7.00 -3.43
CA GLU A 123 -4.78 7.80 -3.84
C GLU A 123 -4.85 9.26 -3.36
N ASP A 124 -6.03 9.80 -3.06
CA ASP A 124 -6.14 11.17 -2.53
C ASP A 124 -5.60 11.26 -1.09
N LEU A 125 -5.68 10.16 -0.33
CA LEU A 125 -5.18 10.10 1.05
C LEU A 125 -3.73 9.64 1.13
N VAL A 126 -3.36 8.66 0.29
CA VAL A 126 -2.04 8.01 0.34
C VAL A 126 -1.05 8.68 -0.60
N GLY A 127 -1.52 9.25 -1.70
CA GLY A 127 -0.72 9.77 -2.81
C GLY A 127 -0.57 8.77 -3.94
N PRO A 128 -0.04 9.22 -5.09
CA PRO A 128 0.12 8.37 -6.27
C PRO A 128 1.19 7.30 -6.02
N TYR A 129 0.82 6.03 -6.26
CA TYR A 129 1.73 4.90 -6.04
C TYR A 129 2.99 4.96 -6.91
N GLU A 130 2.95 5.58 -8.09
CA GLU A 130 4.15 5.72 -8.93
C GLU A 130 5.24 6.58 -8.28
N LEU A 131 4.87 7.62 -7.52
CA LEU A 131 5.84 8.39 -6.74
C LEU A 131 6.38 7.55 -5.57
N HIS A 132 5.49 6.90 -4.82
CA HIS A 132 5.90 6.11 -3.65
C HIS A 132 6.78 4.92 -4.03
N ASP A 133 6.47 4.23 -5.11
CA ASP A 133 7.27 3.12 -5.62
C ASP A 133 8.63 3.61 -6.14
N PHE A 134 8.67 4.79 -6.76
CA PHE A 134 9.92 5.44 -7.15
C PHE A 134 10.79 5.77 -5.92
N PHE A 135 10.21 6.39 -4.89
CA PHE A 135 10.92 6.71 -3.65
C PHE A 135 11.42 5.44 -2.96
N LEU A 136 10.53 4.46 -2.81
CA LEU A 136 10.83 3.18 -2.18
C LEU A 136 11.99 2.47 -2.86
N TYR A 137 11.99 2.43 -4.19
CA TYR A 137 13.07 1.81 -4.95
C TYR A 137 14.42 2.46 -4.64
N TYR A 138 14.53 3.79 -4.65
CA TYR A 138 15.80 4.47 -4.38
C TYR A 138 16.21 4.41 -2.91
N VAL A 139 15.26 4.34 -1.97
CA VAL A 139 15.55 4.08 -0.56
C VAL A 139 16.11 2.67 -0.37
N LEU A 140 15.41 1.64 -0.84
CA LEU A 140 15.79 0.24 -0.57
C LEU A 140 17.00 -0.20 -1.38
N ARG A 141 17.09 0.18 -2.65
CA ARG A 141 18.16 -0.31 -3.53
C ARG A 141 19.48 0.43 -3.34
N TYR A 142 19.41 1.74 -3.09
CA TYR A 142 20.58 2.61 -3.12
C TYR A 142 20.85 3.37 -1.81
N GLY A 143 19.89 3.40 -0.88
CA GLY A 143 20.05 4.17 0.36
C GLY A 143 20.23 5.67 0.12
N PHE A 144 19.65 6.20 -0.96
CA PHE A 144 19.80 7.62 -1.30
C PHE A 144 19.14 8.53 -0.27
N THR A 145 19.71 9.73 -0.10
CA THR A 145 19.15 10.77 0.77
C THR A 145 17.85 11.34 0.21
N PRO A 146 16.96 11.89 1.06
CA PRO A 146 15.73 12.53 0.62
C PRO A 146 15.92 13.56 -0.50
N GLN A 147 16.94 14.42 -0.41
CA GLN A 147 17.20 15.45 -1.42
C GLN A 147 17.59 14.85 -2.75
N LYS A 148 18.39 13.78 -2.75
CA LYS A 148 18.78 13.13 -3.99
C LYS A 148 17.57 12.49 -4.66
N ILE A 149 16.70 11.84 -3.86
CA ILE A 149 15.47 11.23 -4.37
C ILE A 149 14.52 12.30 -4.91
N TYR A 150 14.36 13.41 -4.18
CA TYR A 150 13.57 14.57 -4.62
C TYR A 150 14.06 15.09 -5.99
N TYR A 151 15.35 15.38 -6.11
CA TYR A 151 15.96 15.83 -7.37
C TYR A 151 15.71 14.85 -8.53
N LEU A 152 15.91 13.55 -8.29
CA LEU A 152 15.67 12.52 -9.32
C LEU A 152 14.20 12.44 -9.71
N ALA A 153 13.28 12.56 -8.75
CA ALA A 153 11.85 12.56 -9.01
C ALA A 153 11.42 13.79 -9.82
N CYS A 154 11.90 14.99 -9.48
CA CYS A 154 11.62 16.21 -10.25
C CYS A 154 12.06 16.09 -11.70
N LYS A 155 13.14 15.35 -12.00
CA LYS A 155 13.58 15.06 -13.37
C LYS A 155 12.77 13.95 -14.04
N ALA A 156 12.40 12.91 -13.31
CA ALA A 156 11.67 11.78 -13.87
C ALA A 156 10.21 12.12 -14.21
N PHE A 157 9.61 13.07 -13.47
CA PHE A 157 8.20 13.44 -13.55
C PHE A 157 8.00 14.89 -14.04
N ASP A 158 8.92 15.41 -14.85
CA ASP A 158 8.85 16.78 -15.42
C ASP A 158 7.87 16.94 -16.59
N GLY A 159 7.22 15.85 -17.02
CA GLY A 159 6.28 15.82 -18.13
C GLY A 159 6.90 15.68 -19.52
N THR A 160 8.23 15.54 -19.62
CA THR A 160 8.90 15.26 -20.91
C THR A 160 8.89 13.77 -21.28
N GLY A 161 8.64 12.90 -20.30
CA GLY A 161 8.54 11.45 -20.48
C GLY A 161 7.12 10.96 -20.80
N ASN A 162 6.93 9.65 -20.63
CA ASN A 162 5.65 8.95 -20.81
C ASN A 162 4.87 8.74 -19.49
N GLY A 163 5.39 9.27 -18.39
CA GLY A 163 4.75 9.21 -17.06
C GLY A 163 3.93 10.45 -16.74
N THR A 164 3.25 10.43 -15.59
CA THR A 164 2.47 11.58 -15.11
C THR A 164 3.40 12.74 -14.77
N ALA A 165 3.05 13.95 -15.19
CA ALA A 165 3.79 15.16 -14.80
C ALA A 165 3.36 15.60 -13.40
N TYR A 166 4.31 15.82 -12.50
CA TYR A 166 4.04 16.31 -11.15
C TYR A 166 4.78 17.61 -10.89
N THR A 167 4.13 18.54 -10.18
CA THR A 167 4.81 19.73 -9.70
C THR A 167 5.82 19.37 -8.63
N GLU A 168 6.88 20.16 -8.54
CA GLU A 168 7.88 20.07 -7.47
C GLU A 168 7.25 20.04 -6.07
N GLU A 169 6.25 20.89 -5.83
CA GLU A 169 5.48 20.91 -4.58
C GLU A 169 4.76 19.58 -4.31
N THR A 170 4.16 18.97 -5.33
CA THR A 170 3.47 17.68 -5.21
C THR A 170 4.46 16.57 -4.87
N ILE A 171 5.61 16.53 -5.54
CA ILE A 171 6.67 15.55 -5.27
C ILE A 171 7.17 15.71 -3.83
N ARG A 172 7.43 16.95 -3.38
CA ARG A 172 7.89 17.24 -2.01
C ARG A 172 6.86 16.80 -0.97
N LYS A 173 5.58 17.12 -1.17
CA LYS A 173 4.47 16.73 -0.29
C LYS A 173 4.41 15.21 -0.11
N TRP A 174 4.48 14.46 -1.21
CA TRP A 174 4.37 13.01 -1.16
C TRP A 174 5.65 12.34 -0.66
N LEU A 175 6.83 12.90 -0.93
CA LEU A 175 8.09 12.41 -0.36
C LEU A 175 8.14 12.60 1.17
N HIS A 176 7.66 13.76 1.66
CA HIS A 176 7.49 13.98 3.10
C HIS A 176 6.53 12.95 3.70
N THR A 177 5.39 12.71 3.04
CA THR A 177 4.40 11.71 3.48
C THR A 177 4.97 10.30 3.48
N PHE A 178 5.73 9.94 2.45
CA PHE A 178 6.43 8.67 2.31
C PHE A 178 7.32 8.43 3.53
N TYR A 179 8.26 9.33 3.85
CA TYR A 179 9.17 9.11 4.98
C TYR A 179 8.46 9.05 6.33
N ARG A 180 7.49 9.95 6.57
CA ARG A 180 6.67 9.91 7.79
C ARG A 180 6.00 8.56 7.97
N ARG A 181 5.34 8.04 6.93
CA ARG A 181 4.62 6.76 7.00
C ARG A 181 5.57 5.58 7.01
N PHE A 182 6.59 5.59 6.15
CA PHE A 182 7.56 4.53 6.03
C PHE A 182 8.21 4.23 7.38
N PHE A 183 8.64 5.25 8.14
CA PHE A 183 9.19 5.03 9.48
C PHE A 183 8.12 4.59 10.48
N ALA A 184 7.02 5.33 10.59
CA ALA A 184 5.98 5.07 11.60
C ALA A 184 5.29 3.70 11.48
N GLN A 185 5.34 3.08 10.31
CA GLN A 185 4.63 1.83 10.02
C GLN A 185 5.53 0.58 10.09
N GLN A 186 6.79 0.73 10.53
CA GLN A 186 7.74 -0.39 10.61
C GLN A 186 7.29 -1.52 11.54
N PHE A 187 6.53 -1.22 12.59
CA PHE A 187 5.99 -2.24 13.48
C PHE A 187 5.08 -3.24 12.74
N LYS A 188 4.33 -2.80 11.72
CA LYS A 188 3.48 -3.68 10.90
C LYS A 188 4.32 -4.69 10.10
N ARG A 189 5.44 -4.22 9.54
CA ARG A 189 6.35 -5.08 8.77
C ARG A 189 7.14 -6.05 9.62
N SER A 190 7.37 -5.71 10.89
CA SER A 190 8.15 -6.55 11.80
C SER A 190 7.51 -7.92 12.05
N CYS A 191 6.18 -8.03 11.92
CA CYS A 191 5.44 -9.28 12.02
C CYS A 191 4.74 -9.69 10.72
N MET A 192 5.26 -9.29 9.55
CA MET A 192 4.64 -9.67 8.28
C MET A 192 4.75 -11.18 8.00
N PRO A 193 3.77 -11.78 7.30
CA PRO A 193 3.78 -13.20 6.92
C PRO A 193 4.96 -13.55 6.02
N ASP A 194 5.20 -14.84 5.81
CA ASP A 194 6.15 -15.29 4.80
C ASP A 194 5.63 -14.99 3.40
N GLY A 195 6.55 -14.75 2.48
CA GLY A 195 6.26 -14.42 1.10
C GLY A 195 7.54 -14.37 0.28
N PRO A 196 7.46 -14.58 -1.04
CA PRO A 196 8.65 -14.60 -1.88
C PRO A 196 9.18 -13.19 -2.11
N LYS A 197 10.51 -13.05 -2.15
CA LYS A 197 11.13 -11.88 -2.76
C LYS A 197 10.98 -11.95 -4.27
N VAL A 198 10.48 -10.87 -4.87
CA VAL A 198 10.36 -10.69 -6.32
C VAL A 198 11.04 -9.39 -6.70
N GLY A 199 11.80 -9.39 -7.79
CA GLY A 199 12.57 -8.24 -8.22
C GLY A 199 13.80 -7.97 -7.34
N SER A 200 14.16 -6.69 -7.19
CA SER A 200 15.42 -6.27 -6.59
C SER A 200 15.34 -5.89 -5.10
N CYS A 201 14.14 -5.61 -4.59
CA CYS A 201 13.90 -5.10 -3.24
C CYS A 201 12.75 -5.86 -2.55
N SER A 202 12.84 -5.98 -1.22
CA SER A 202 11.80 -6.53 -0.36
C SER A 202 11.77 -5.76 0.96
N LEU A 203 10.65 -5.85 1.69
CA LEU A 203 10.49 -5.23 3.01
C LEU A 203 10.46 -6.24 4.16
N SER A 204 10.79 -7.50 3.87
CA SER A 204 10.87 -8.53 4.91
C SER A 204 11.95 -8.18 5.94
N PRO A 205 11.62 -8.17 7.25
CA PRO A 205 12.60 -8.00 8.33
C PRO A 205 13.53 -9.22 8.46
N ARG A 206 13.21 -10.31 7.77
CA ARG A 206 14.01 -11.53 7.67
C ARG A 206 14.92 -11.53 6.43
N GLY A 207 14.84 -10.48 5.61
CA GLY A 207 15.53 -10.37 4.33
C GLY A 207 16.22 -9.01 4.17
N ASP A 208 15.72 -8.20 3.22
CA ASP A 208 16.40 -6.99 2.76
C ASP A 208 16.29 -5.78 3.71
N TRP A 209 15.29 -5.73 4.62
CA TRP A 209 14.97 -4.51 5.37
C TRP A 209 14.92 -4.70 6.89
N CYS A 210 16.05 -4.41 7.55
CA CYS A 210 16.18 -4.46 9.00
C CYS A 210 16.17 -3.04 9.59
N MET A 211 15.01 -2.56 10.06
CA MET A 211 14.86 -1.27 10.74
C MET A 211 14.14 -1.41 12.08
N PRO A 212 14.57 -0.71 13.14
CA PRO A 212 13.84 -0.67 14.42
C PRO A 212 12.41 -0.12 14.25
N SER A 213 11.45 -0.71 14.95
CA SER A 213 10.04 -0.28 14.88
C SER A 213 9.77 1.10 15.50
N ASP A 214 10.70 1.58 16.32
CA ASP A 214 10.70 2.85 17.07
C ASP A 214 11.64 3.91 16.46
N ALA A 215 12.15 3.66 15.25
CA ALA A 215 13.00 4.62 14.55
C ALA A 215 12.23 5.92 14.18
N SER A 216 12.90 7.07 14.31
CA SER A 216 12.33 8.38 13.97
C SER A 216 12.72 8.84 12.55
N ALA A 217 11.76 9.41 11.82
CA ALA A 217 11.98 10.03 10.51
C ALA A 217 12.57 11.45 10.59
N THR A 218 12.73 12.05 11.77
CA THR A 218 13.05 13.49 11.93
C THR A 218 14.23 13.95 11.07
N ALA A 219 15.34 13.21 11.05
CA ALA A 219 16.51 13.58 10.27
C ALA A 219 16.25 13.59 8.75
N TRP A 220 15.42 12.67 8.24
CA TRP A 220 15.04 12.63 6.82
C TRP A 220 14.08 13.77 6.46
N LEU A 221 13.18 14.14 7.37
CA LEU A 221 12.22 15.21 7.14
C LEU A 221 12.89 16.59 7.17
N GLN A 222 13.75 16.85 8.17
CA GLN A 222 14.52 18.10 8.26
C GLN A 222 15.37 18.34 7.01
N SER A 223 15.91 17.26 6.42
CA SER A 223 16.74 17.35 5.23
C SER A 223 15.97 17.85 4.00
N LEU A 224 14.64 17.73 3.98
CA LEU A 224 13.77 18.24 2.92
C LEU A 224 13.35 19.71 3.11
N GLU A 225 13.54 20.28 4.31
CA GLU A 225 13.13 21.65 4.64
C GLU A 225 14.23 22.69 4.33
N VAL A 226 15.50 22.28 4.34
CA VAL A 226 16.68 23.17 4.31
C VAL A 226 16.94 23.81 2.93
N GLU A 227 16.28 23.37 1.85
CA GLU A 227 16.54 23.88 0.48
C GLU A 227 15.78 25.17 0.08
N ASN A 228 15.06 25.83 1.00
CA ASN A 228 14.39 27.12 0.69
C ASN A 228 15.33 28.34 0.69
N GLU A 229 16.64 28.16 0.88
CA GLU A 229 17.64 29.23 0.84
C GLU A 229 18.70 28.92 -0.24
N GLY A 230 18.38 29.21 -1.50
CA GLY A 230 19.28 29.06 -2.65
C GLY A 230 18.90 29.96 -3.82
#